data_AF-A0A831TXW3-F1
#
_entry.id   AF-A0A831TXW3-F1
#
_cell.length_a   1.000
_cell.length_b   1.000
_cell.length_c   1.000
_cell.angle_alpha   90.00
_cell.angle_beta   90.00
_cell.angle_gamma   90.00
#
_symmetry.space_group_name_H-M   'P 1'
#
loop_
_entity.id
_entity.type
_entity.pdbx_description
1 polymer ?
#
loop_
_entity_poly.entity_id
_entity_poly.type
_entity_poly.pdbx_seq_one_letter_code
_entity_poly.pdbx_strand_id
1 'polypeptide(L)'
;MDPVQGHFAAAEEALRANRASEALAQARAVLERQPGNGRAYALVGLAYAAMGEETEAREALRHAESLWPLDARTRYYAYLAYARMREMAEARKQLAYFTQLEPKNAAARAALARLGGPPADLPPLPKQSGGVLWFDAGGRALADSSEVAAEALVEGAEPPPGPNVIVCPECSKRTFRGICFGQCGALLPRE
;
A
#
# COMPACT_ATOMS: atom_id res chain seq x y z
N MET A 1 20.44 13.42 7.96
CA MET A 1 19.91 12.19 7.32
C MET A 1 18.56 11.91 7.95
N ASP A 2 17.55 11.54 7.14
CA ASP A 2 16.24 11.15 7.67
C ASP A 2 16.41 9.87 8.51
N PRO A 3 16.12 9.89 9.82
CA PRO A 3 16.29 8.72 10.68
C PRO A 3 15.49 7.52 10.16
N VAL A 4 14.34 7.73 9.50
CA VAL A 4 13.55 6.66 8.92
C VAL A 4 14.29 5.93 7.80
N GLN A 5 14.95 6.67 6.91
CA GLN A 5 15.72 6.08 5.82
C GLN A 5 16.92 5.27 6.33
N GLY A 6 17.56 5.74 7.40
CA GLY A 6 18.66 5.02 8.06
C GLY A 6 18.19 3.68 8.64
N HIS A 7 17.06 3.66 9.33
CA HIS A 7 16.48 2.43 9.88
C HIS A 7 16.04 1.45 8.77
N PHE A 8 15.52 1.93 7.63
CA PHE A 8 15.23 1.06 6.48
C PHE A 8 16.47 0.35 5.94
N ALA A 9 17.53 1.10 5.66
CA ALA A 9 18.76 0.52 5.13
C ALA A 9 19.39 -0.47 6.11
N ALA A 10 19.38 -0.13 7.41
CA ALA A 10 19.87 -1.03 8.46
C ALA A 10 19.05 -2.32 8.56
N ALA A 11 17.71 -2.25 8.43
CA ALA A 11 16.86 -3.43 8.43
C ALA A 11 17.16 -4.37 7.25
N GLU A 12 17.29 -3.82 6.04
CA GLU A 12 17.64 -4.62 4.86
C GLU A 12 19.03 -5.26 4.98
N GLU A 13 20.00 -4.50 5.48
CA GLU A 13 21.36 -5.00 5.65
C GLU A 13 21.42 -6.11 6.70
N ALA A 14 20.70 -5.95 7.81
CA ALA A 14 20.57 -6.99 8.81
C ALA A 14 19.93 -8.27 8.23
N LEU A 15 18.91 -8.15 7.38
CA LEU A 15 18.31 -9.31 6.68
C LEU A 15 19.29 -9.98 5.72
N ARG A 16 20.07 -9.22 4.95
CA ARG A 16 21.13 -9.76 4.08
C ARG A 16 22.20 -10.50 4.88
N ALA A 17 22.53 -9.98 6.06
CA ALA A 17 23.48 -10.58 7.00
C ALA A 17 22.87 -11.71 7.86
N ASN A 18 21.63 -12.13 7.59
CA ASN A 18 20.89 -13.15 8.36
C ASN A 18 20.71 -12.81 9.85
N ARG A 19 20.78 -11.53 10.23
CA ARG A 19 20.54 -10.98 11.57
C ARG A 19 19.07 -10.57 11.70
N ALA A 20 18.18 -11.54 11.74
CA ALA A 20 16.73 -11.31 11.67
C ALA A 20 16.17 -10.50 12.86
N SER A 21 16.68 -10.70 14.07
CA SER A 21 16.26 -9.95 15.27
C SER A 21 16.64 -8.46 15.19
N GLU A 22 17.83 -8.16 14.67
CA GLU A 22 18.26 -6.78 14.43
C GLU A 22 17.43 -6.13 13.33
N ALA A 23 17.16 -6.85 12.24
CA ALA A 23 16.28 -6.37 11.19
C ALA A 23 14.88 -6.02 11.71
N LEU A 24 14.32 -6.88 12.56
CA LEU A 24 13.03 -6.64 13.20
C LEU A 24 13.04 -5.36 14.04
N ALA A 25 14.09 -5.14 14.84
CA ALA A 25 14.24 -3.93 15.65
C ALA A 25 14.30 -2.67 14.78
N GLN A 26 15.09 -2.69 13.70
CA GLN A 26 15.22 -1.56 12.79
C GLN A 26 13.91 -1.28 12.03
N ALA A 27 13.21 -2.33 11.57
CA ALA A 27 11.92 -2.17 10.90
C ALA A 27 10.83 -1.65 11.86
N ARG A 28 10.85 -2.04 13.14
CA ARG A 28 9.95 -1.49 14.17
C ARG A 28 10.23 -0.02 14.46
N ALA A 29 11.50 0.40 14.50
CA ALA A 29 11.86 1.81 14.67
C ALA A 29 11.32 2.70 13.52
N VAL A 30 11.19 2.14 12.30
CA VAL A 30 10.48 2.82 11.21
C VAL A 30 8.99 2.97 11.53
N LEU A 31 8.34 1.89 12.00
CA LEU A 31 6.91 1.90 12.31
C LEU A 31 6.56 2.84 13.47
N GLU A 32 7.44 3.03 14.45
CA GLU A 32 7.26 4.02 15.52
C GLU A 32 7.10 5.45 14.98
N ARG A 33 7.79 5.77 13.88
CA ARG A 33 7.73 7.08 13.22
C ARG A 33 6.68 7.14 12.13
N GLN A 34 6.41 6.01 11.46
CA GLN A 34 5.48 5.89 10.36
C GLN A 34 4.60 4.63 10.54
N PRO A 35 3.57 4.69 11.41
CA PRO A 35 2.74 3.52 11.72
C PRO A 35 1.94 2.97 10.53
N GLY A 36 1.78 3.75 9.45
CA GLY A 36 1.11 3.33 8.21
C GLY A 36 2.06 2.85 7.11
N ASN A 37 3.33 2.56 7.42
CA ASN A 37 4.32 2.24 6.41
C ASN A 37 4.30 0.76 6.00
N GLY A 38 3.69 0.47 4.85
CA GLY A 38 3.58 -0.88 4.32
C GLY A 38 4.93 -1.57 4.05
N ARG A 39 5.97 -0.84 3.62
CA ARG A 39 7.31 -1.43 3.41
C ARG A 39 7.92 -1.90 4.72
N ALA A 40 7.75 -1.13 5.80
CA ALA A 40 8.28 -1.49 7.10
C ALA A 40 7.57 -2.71 7.68
N TYR A 41 6.24 -2.80 7.54
CA TYR A 41 5.50 -4.03 7.87
C TYR A 41 5.97 -5.24 7.05
N ALA A 42 6.29 -5.06 5.76
CA ALA A 42 6.80 -6.17 4.95
C ALA A 42 8.20 -6.63 5.40
N LEU A 43 9.06 -5.70 5.83
CA LEU A 43 10.35 -6.02 6.44
C LEU A 43 10.21 -6.72 7.80
N VAL A 44 9.24 -6.32 8.62
CA VAL A 44 8.87 -7.03 9.86
C VAL A 44 8.44 -8.46 9.53
N GLY A 45 7.58 -8.64 8.52
CA GLY A 45 7.12 -9.96 8.09
C GLY A 45 8.28 -10.85 7.59
N LEU A 46 9.19 -10.28 6.80
CA LEU A 46 10.39 -10.97 6.34
C LEU A 46 11.35 -11.33 7.48
N ALA A 47 11.50 -10.47 8.48
CA ALA A 47 12.31 -10.75 9.66
C ALA A 47 11.72 -11.90 10.49
N TYR A 48 10.41 -11.90 10.75
CA TYR A 48 9.73 -13.00 11.43
C TYR A 48 9.82 -14.31 10.65
N ALA A 49 9.63 -14.27 9.33
CA ALA A 49 9.79 -15.45 8.48
C ALA A 49 11.23 -16.01 8.53
N ALA A 50 12.24 -15.13 8.64
CA ALA A 50 13.64 -15.56 8.82
C ALA A 50 13.91 -16.16 10.21
N MET A 51 13.11 -15.83 11.22
CA MET A 51 13.16 -16.41 12.56
C MET A 51 12.36 -17.72 12.70
N GLY A 52 11.51 -18.05 11.70
CA GLY A 52 10.60 -19.20 11.76
C GLY A 52 9.25 -18.90 12.42
N GLU A 53 9.00 -17.63 12.76
CA GLU A 53 7.75 -17.17 13.38
C GLU A 53 6.70 -16.89 12.27
N GLU A 54 6.16 -17.96 11.70
CA GLU A 54 5.29 -17.86 10.52
C GLU A 54 3.98 -17.10 10.77
N THR A 55 3.44 -17.17 11.98
CA THR A 55 2.17 -16.52 12.31
C THR A 55 2.32 -15.01 12.26
N GLU A 56 3.29 -14.48 13.00
CA GLU A 56 3.65 -13.07 13.08
C GLU A 56 4.09 -12.53 11.72
N ALA A 57 4.80 -13.36 10.95
CA ALA A 57 5.18 -13.02 9.58
C ALA A 57 3.95 -12.76 8.71
N ARG A 58 2.99 -13.69 8.68
CA ARG A 58 1.74 -13.54 7.90
C ARG A 58 0.92 -12.34 8.33
N GLU A 59 0.84 -12.07 9.64
CA GLU A 59 0.12 -10.90 10.13
C GLU A 59 0.74 -9.59 9.65
N ALA A 60 2.06 -9.45 9.78
CA ALA A 60 2.78 -8.27 9.32
C ALA A 60 2.67 -8.08 7.80
N LEU A 61 2.77 -9.17 7.02
CA LEU A 61 2.59 -9.13 5.56
C LEU A 61 1.18 -8.69 5.16
N ARG A 62 0.15 -9.20 5.85
CA ARG A 62 -1.24 -8.76 5.60
C ARG A 62 -1.42 -7.26 5.83
N HIS A 63 -0.83 -6.71 6.89
CA HIS A 63 -0.82 -5.26 7.12
C HIS A 63 -0.09 -4.51 6.01
N ALA A 64 1.07 -5.02 5.58
CA ALA A 64 1.86 -4.43 4.51
C ALA A 64 1.07 -4.33 3.19
N GLU A 65 0.42 -5.44 2.81
CA GLU A 65 -0.37 -5.55 1.59
C GLU A 65 -1.64 -4.69 1.63
N SER A 66 -2.26 -4.53 2.80
CA SER A 66 -3.42 -3.65 2.97
C SER A 66 -3.04 -2.18 2.90
N LEU A 67 -1.90 -1.79 3.48
CA LEU A 67 -1.48 -0.39 3.55
C LEU A 67 -0.99 0.11 2.19
N TRP A 68 -0.02 -0.59 1.59
CA TRP A 68 0.62 -0.16 0.34
C TRP A 68 0.56 -1.24 -0.74
N PRO A 69 -0.65 -1.56 -1.26
CA PRO A 69 -0.83 -2.66 -2.19
C PRO A 69 -0.17 -2.45 -3.55
N LEU A 70 0.10 -1.20 -3.94
CA LEU A 70 0.73 -0.84 -5.22
C LEU A 70 2.22 -0.48 -5.07
N ASP A 71 2.82 -0.73 -3.91
CA ASP A 71 4.25 -0.51 -3.73
C ASP A 71 5.06 -1.73 -4.14
N ALA A 72 5.95 -1.56 -5.12
CA ALA A 72 6.77 -2.64 -5.65
C ALA A 72 7.69 -3.26 -4.58
N ARG A 73 8.28 -2.45 -3.70
CA ARG A 73 9.17 -2.95 -2.64
C ARG A 73 8.41 -3.78 -1.61
N THR A 74 7.24 -3.33 -1.19
CA THR A 74 6.32 -4.11 -0.33
C THR A 74 6.05 -5.49 -0.92
N ARG A 75 5.67 -5.57 -2.21
CA ARG A 75 5.42 -6.85 -2.90
C ARG A 75 6.67 -7.73 -2.96
N TYR A 76 7.83 -7.13 -3.20
CA TYR A 76 9.09 -7.86 -3.24
C TYR A 76 9.50 -8.45 -1.88
N TYR A 77 9.41 -7.68 -0.79
CA TYR A 77 9.71 -8.22 0.54
C TYR A 77 8.70 -9.30 0.96
N ALA A 78 7.41 -9.13 0.62
CA ALA A 78 6.40 -10.15 0.85
C ALA A 78 6.72 -11.45 0.10
N TYR A 79 7.13 -11.35 -1.17
CA TYR A 79 7.63 -12.49 -1.94
C TYR A 79 8.77 -13.23 -1.21
N LEU A 80 9.79 -12.49 -0.74
CA LEU A 80 10.92 -13.08 -0.02
C LEU A 80 10.47 -13.76 1.28
N ALA A 81 9.52 -13.16 2.00
CA ALA A 81 9.02 -13.68 3.26
C ALA A 81 8.23 -14.98 3.06
N TYR A 82 7.28 -15.00 2.12
CA TYR A 82 6.54 -16.22 1.76
C TYR A 82 7.47 -17.32 1.22
N ALA A 83 8.47 -16.96 0.43
CA ALA A 83 9.47 -17.93 -0.04
C ALA A 83 10.25 -18.55 1.13
N ARG A 84 10.57 -17.75 2.16
CA ARG A 84 11.24 -18.24 3.37
C ARG A 84 10.38 -19.18 4.20
N MET A 85 9.07 -18.90 4.30
CA MET A 85 8.06 -19.77 4.92
C MET A 85 7.69 -20.99 4.05
N ARG A 86 8.35 -21.18 2.90
CA ARG A 86 8.05 -22.25 1.91
C ARG A 86 6.65 -22.19 1.30
N GLU A 87 5.96 -21.07 1.42
CA GLU A 87 4.65 -20.82 0.82
C GLU A 87 4.80 -20.38 -0.64
N MET A 88 5.15 -21.32 -1.50
CA MET A 88 5.48 -21.03 -2.90
C MET A 88 4.31 -20.44 -3.69
N ALA A 89 3.07 -20.79 -3.33
CA ALA A 89 1.87 -20.24 -3.98
C ALA A 89 1.74 -18.72 -3.76
N GLU A 90 1.81 -18.28 -2.50
CA GLU A 90 1.76 -16.85 -2.15
C GLU A 90 3.02 -16.12 -2.62
N ALA A 91 4.20 -16.74 -2.50
CA ALA A 91 5.44 -16.15 -3.03
C ALA A 91 5.32 -15.86 -4.53
N ARG A 92 4.82 -16.83 -5.32
CA ARG A 92 4.60 -16.66 -6.77
C ARG A 92 3.61 -15.54 -7.07
N LYS A 93 2.54 -15.42 -6.30
CA LYS A 93 1.54 -14.35 -6.41
C LYS A 93 2.16 -12.97 -6.15
N GLN A 94 2.90 -12.81 -5.06
CA GLN A 94 3.55 -11.52 -4.74
C GLN A 94 4.62 -11.14 -5.76
N LEU A 95 5.38 -12.11 -6.28
CA LEU A 95 6.34 -11.86 -7.35
C LEU A 95 5.66 -11.49 -8.67
N ALA A 96 4.51 -12.10 -8.98
CA ALA A 96 3.73 -11.72 -10.16
C ALA A 96 3.25 -10.26 -10.06
N TYR A 97 2.75 -9.83 -8.90
CA TYR A 97 2.44 -8.42 -8.65
C TYR A 97 3.65 -7.51 -8.79
N PHE A 98 4.79 -7.91 -8.24
CA PHE A 98 6.02 -7.15 -8.40
C PHE A 98 6.40 -6.97 -9.88
N THR A 99 6.27 -8.02 -10.71
CA THR A 99 6.56 -7.90 -12.15
C THR A 99 5.57 -7.02 -12.91
N GLN A 100 4.33 -6.87 -12.44
CA GLN A 100 3.37 -5.92 -13.01
C GLN A 100 3.73 -4.47 -12.67
N LEU A 101 4.17 -4.22 -11.43
CA LEU A 101 4.60 -2.90 -10.97
C LEU A 101 5.95 -2.48 -11.57
N GLU A 102 6.84 -3.45 -11.82
CA GLU A 102 8.17 -3.25 -12.38
C GLU A 102 8.35 -4.03 -13.70
N PRO A 103 7.62 -3.66 -14.78
CA PRO A 103 7.60 -4.44 -16.01
C PRO A 103 8.97 -4.50 -16.71
N LYS A 104 9.87 -3.54 -16.44
CA LYS A 104 11.23 -3.50 -17.01
C LYS A 104 12.24 -4.36 -16.27
N ASN A 105 11.89 -4.94 -15.12
CA ASN A 105 12.81 -5.76 -14.33
C ASN A 105 12.94 -7.19 -14.91
N ALA A 106 13.95 -7.39 -15.76
CA ALA A 106 14.21 -8.69 -16.40
C ALA A 106 14.53 -9.80 -15.39
N ALA A 107 15.22 -9.48 -14.29
CA ALA A 107 15.57 -10.44 -13.25
C ALA A 107 14.32 -10.97 -12.52
N ALA A 108 13.37 -10.08 -12.22
CA ALA A 108 12.09 -10.43 -11.61
C ALA A 108 11.26 -11.34 -12.52
N ARG A 109 11.21 -11.02 -13.82
CA ARG A 109 10.50 -11.84 -14.81
C ARG A 109 11.12 -13.24 -14.95
N ALA A 110 12.44 -13.32 -14.98
CA ALA A 110 13.15 -14.59 -15.01
C ALA A 110 12.92 -15.41 -13.72
N ALA A 111 12.88 -14.74 -12.56
CA ALA A 111 12.55 -15.39 -11.29
C ALA A 111 11.11 -15.94 -11.30
N LEU A 112 10.14 -15.18 -11.80
CA LEU A 112 8.75 -15.63 -11.91
C LEU A 112 8.62 -16.81 -12.86
N ALA A 113 9.31 -16.79 -13.99
CA ALA A 113 9.34 -17.92 -14.93
C ALA A 113 9.89 -19.20 -14.27
N ARG A 114 10.93 -19.10 -13.45
CA ARG A 114 11.45 -20.24 -12.66
C ARG A 114 10.45 -20.78 -11.63
N LEU A 115 9.53 -19.94 -11.14
CA LEU A 115 8.43 -20.34 -10.25
C LEU A 115 7.18 -20.83 -11.01
N GLY A 116 7.27 -21.03 -12.34
CA GLY A 116 6.18 -21.50 -13.17
C GLY A 116 5.29 -20.41 -13.77
N GLY A 117 5.74 -19.15 -13.75
CA GLY A 117 5.03 -18.01 -14.34
C GLY A 117 3.99 -17.37 -13.40
N PRO A 118 3.27 -16.34 -13.87
CA PRO A 118 2.16 -15.76 -13.11
C PRO A 118 1.07 -16.81 -12.86
N PRO A 119 0.45 -16.86 -11.67
CA PRO A 119 -0.66 -17.77 -11.42
C PRO A 119 -1.84 -17.46 -12.35
N ALA A 120 -2.55 -18.49 -12.80
CA ALA A 120 -3.65 -18.36 -13.77
C ALA A 120 -4.82 -17.52 -13.23
N ASP A 121 -5.02 -17.55 -11.92
CA ASP A 121 -6.09 -16.90 -11.16
C ASP A 121 -5.59 -15.71 -10.34
N LEU A 122 -4.50 -15.05 -10.79
CA LEU A 122 -3.96 -13.87 -10.11
C LEU A 122 -5.03 -12.76 -10.01
N PRO A 123 -5.49 -12.38 -8.80
CA PRO A 123 -6.41 -11.26 -8.68
C PRO A 123 -5.76 -10.00 -9.25
N PRO A 124 -6.48 -9.08 -9.90
CA PRO A 124 -5.88 -7.82 -10.34
C PRO A 124 -5.34 -7.06 -9.13
N LEU A 125 -4.27 -6.29 -9.33
CA LEU A 125 -3.83 -5.32 -8.32
C LEU A 125 -5.01 -4.44 -7.94
N PRO A 126 -5.25 -4.17 -6.64
CA PRO A 126 -6.34 -3.32 -6.24
C PRO A 126 -6.13 -1.95 -6.87
N LYS A 127 -7.19 -1.41 -7.47
CA LYS A 127 -7.14 -0.05 -8.02
C LYS A 127 -6.82 0.87 -6.85
N GLN A 128 -5.86 1.78 -7.02
CA GLN A 128 -5.67 2.87 -6.07
C GLN A 128 -7.04 3.53 -5.91
N SER A 129 -7.63 3.45 -4.72
CA SER A 129 -8.62 4.42 -4.30
C SER A 129 -7.85 5.74 -4.18
N GLY A 130 -7.63 6.40 -5.32
CA GLY A 130 -7.33 7.83 -5.31
C GLY A 130 -8.39 8.44 -4.42
N GLY A 131 -7.99 9.18 -3.39
CA GLY A 131 -8.81 9.64 -2.27
C GLY A 131 -10.03 10.47 -2.69
N VAL A 132 -10.98 9.83 -3.33
CA VAL A 132 -12.28 10.32 -3.73
C VAL A 132 -13.24 9.59 -2.81
N LEU A 133 -13.70 10.31 -1.79
CA LEU A 133 -14.91 9.94 -1.07
C LEU A 133 -16.06 10.09 -2.07
N TRP A 134 -16.65 8.97 -2.47
CA TRP A 134 -17.83 8.98 -3.32
C TRP A 134 -19.07 9.21 -2.45
N PHE A 135 -20.06 9.93 -2.97
CA PHE A 135 -21.34 10.12 -2.31
C PHE A 135 -22.46 9.63 -3.20
N ASP A 136 -23.47 8.98 -2.63
CA ASP A 136 -24.74 8.80 -3.34
C ASP A 136 -25.52 10.12 -3.42
N ALA A 137 -26.61 10.16 -4.21
CA ALA A 137 -27.49 11.32 -4.33
C ALA A 137 -28.12 11.76 -2.98
N GLY A 138 -28.03 10.92 -1.94
CA GLY A 138 -28.47 11.19 -0.57
C GLY A 138 -27.36 11.63 0.38
N GLY A 139 -26.12 11.78 -0.09
CA GLY A 139 -25.00 12.29 0.72
C GLY A 139 -24.33 11.27 1.64
N ARG A 140 -24.52 9.96 1.42
CA ARG A 140 -23.79 8.93 2.18
C ARG A 140 -22.40 8.72 1.61
N ALA A 141 -21.37 8.77 2.47
CA ALA A 141 -20.00 8.47 2.09
C ALA A 141 -19.86 6.98 1.75
N LEU A 142 -19.28 6.69 0.59
CA LEU A 142 -19.00 5.35 0.10
C LEU A 142 -17.49 5.11 0.15
N ALA A 143 -17.13 3.92 0.63
CA ALA A 143 -15.73 3.54 0.84
C ALA A 143 -15.08 3.02 -0.45
N ASP A 144 -15.89 2.64 -1.44
CA ASP A 144 -15.45 2.12 -2.73
C ASP A 144 -16.24 2.74 -3.90
N SER A 145 -15.52 3.08 -4.97
CA SER A 145 -16.07 3.44 -6.28
C SER A 145 -17.03 2.40 -6.87
N SER A 146 -16.91 1.12 -6.48
CA SER A 146 -17.79 0.04 -6.93
C SER A 146 -19.17 0.06 -6.26
N GLU A 147 -19.31 0.73 -5.11
CA GLU A 147 -20.57 0.96 -4.42
C GLU A 147 -21.39 2.10 -5.05
N VAL A 148 -20.76 2.84 -5.98
CA VAL A 148 -21.42 3.86 -6.78
C VAL A 148 -22.01 3.18 -8.01
N ALA A 149 -23.34 3.10 -8.10
CA ALA A 149 -23.99 2.77 -9.36
C ALA A 149 -23.41 3.69 -10.46
N ALA A 150 -23.07 3.17 -11.65
CA ALA A 150 -22.45 3.97 -12.72
C ALA A 150 -23.26 5.24 -13.08
N GLU A 151 -24.56 5.20 -12.80
CA GLU A 151 -25.54 6.28 -12.95
C GLU A 151 -25.41 7.41 -11.91
N ALA A 152 -24.73 7.15 -10.78
CA ALA A 152 -24.52 8.07 -9.66
C ALA A 152 -23.15 8.78 -9.70
N LEU A 153 -22.27 8.42 -10.65
CA LEU A 153 -21.04 9.14 -10.94
C LEU A 153 -21.37 10.42 -11.74
N VAL A 154 -21.83 11.46 -11.05
CA VAL A 154 -22.02 12.76 -11.67
C VAL A 154 -20.71 13.52 -11.63
N GLU A 155 -20.12 13.76 -12.80
CA GLU A 155 -18.97 14.64 -12.95
C GLU A 155 -19.32 16.03 -12.38
N GLY A 156 -18.64 16.43 -11.30
CA GLY A 156 -18.93 17.69 -10.61
C GLY A 156 -19.88 17.59 -9.41
N ALA A 157 -20.23 16.39 -8.93
CA ALA A 157 -20.98 16.23 -7.68
C ALA A 157 -20.28 16.93 -6.50
N GLU A 158 -21.06 17.64 -5.69
CA GLU A 158 -20.60 18.38 -4.51
C GLU A 158 -21.09 17.70 -3.22
N PRO A 159 -20.28 17.64 -2.15
CA PRO A 159 -20.74 17.13 -0.87
C PRO A 159 -21.88 18.00 -0.31
N PRO A 160 -22.85 17.41 0.40
CA PRO A 160 -23.92 18.16 1.05
C PRO A 160 -23.36 19.11 2.13
N PRO A 161 -24.09 20.19 2.49
CA PRO A 161 -23.64 21.09 3.56
C PRO A 161 -23.42 20.33 4.87
N GLY A 162 -22.32 20.61 5.55
CA GLY A 162 -21.97 19.95 6.81
C GLY A 162 -20.85 20.70 7.54
N PRO A 163 -20.56 20.34 8.80
CA PRO A 163 -19.63 21.09 9.65
C PRO A 163 -18.20 21.16 9.10
N ASN A 164 -17.82 20.20 8.25
CA ASN A 164 -16.48 20.11 7.65
C ASN A 164 -16.45 20.47 6.15
N VAL A 165 -17.54 21.02 5.61
CA VAL A 165 -17.69 21.36 4.19
C VAL A 165 -17.51 22.86 3.99
N ILE A 166 -16.57 23.24 3.14
CA ILE A 166 -16.25 24.62 2.75
C ILE A 166 -16.51 24.82 1.26
N VAL A 167 -16.78 26.05 0.85
CA VAL A 167 -16.86 26.44 -0.55
C VAL A 167 -15.48 26.89 -1.00
N CYS A 168 -14.97 26.29 -2.08
CA CYS A 168 -13.71 26.70 -2.67
C CYS A 168 -13.83 28.13 -3.24
N PRO A 169 -12.94 29.06 -2.87
CA PRO A 169 -13.04 30.45 -3.32
C PRO A 169 -12.72 30.63 -4.82
N GLU A 170 -12.03 29.67 -5.44
CA GLU A 170 -11.63 29.77 -6.86
C GLU A 170 -12.71 29.24 -7.81
N CYS A 171 -13.33 28.11 -7.48
CA CYS A 171 -14.31 27.45 -8.36
C CYS A 171 -15.73 27.45 -7.83
N SER A 172 -15.97 28.01 -6.64
CA SER A 172 -17.28 28.11 -5.99
C SER A 172 -17.99 26.78 -5.69
N LYS A 173 -17.28 25.65 -5.75
CA LYS A 173 -17.82 24.32 -5.43
C LYS A 173 -17.52 23.92 -3.99
N ARG A 174 -18.39 23.08 -3.39
CA ARG A 174 -18.17 22.55 -2.04
C ARG A 174 -17.12 21.43 -1.98
N THR A 175 -16.36 21.40 -0.90
CA THR A 175 -15.33 20.39 -0.60
C THR A 175 -15.02 20.32 0.89
N PHE A 176 -14.20 19.37 1.33
CA PHE A 176 -13.85 19.20 2.74
C PHE A 176 -12.63 20.03 3.14
N ARG A 177 -12.63 20.52 4.39
CA ARG A 177 -11.47 21.20 4.99
C ARG A 177 -10.21 20.32 4.91
N GLY A 178 -9.06 20.92 4.59
CA GLY A 178 -7.74 20.28 4.63
C GLY A 178 -7.31 19.47 3.40
N ILE A 179 -8.17 19.35 2.37
CA ILE A 179 -7.88 18.63 1.12
C ILE A 179 -7.60 19.64 -0.01
N CYS A 180 -6.62 19.35 -0.88
CA CYS A 180 -6.43 20.09 -2.13
C CYS A 180 -7.59 19.78 -3.09
N PHE A 181 -8.24 20.80 -3.62
CA PHE A 181 -9.40 20.57 -4.48
C PHE A 181 -8.95 20.02 -5.84
N GLY A 182 -9.23 18.74 -6.10
CA GLY A 182 -8.78 18.06 -7.32
C GLY A 182 -9.29 18.64 -8.65
N GLN A 183 -10.35 19.46 -8.62
CA GLN A 183 -10.94 20.06 -9.83
C GLN A 183 -10.30 21.40 -10.25
N CYS A 184 -9.85 22.25 -9.32
CA CYS A 184 -9.17 23.52 -9.67
C CYS A 184 -7.74 23.65 -9.12
N GLY A 185 -7.28 22.70 -8.29
CA GLY A 185 -5.94 22.71 -7.70
C GLY A 185 -5.77 23.65 -6.50
N ALA A 186 -6.83 24.36 -6.08
CA ALA A 186 -6.77 25.31 -4.97
C ALA A 186 -6.25 24.65 -3.68
N LEU A 187 -5.30 25.32 -3.04
CA LEU A 187 -4.81 24.96 -1.71
C LEU A 187 -5.71 25.65 -0.67
N LEU A 188 -6.58 24.88 -0.03
CA LEU A 188 -7.55 25.44 0.91
C LEU A 188 -6.89 25.67 2.27
N PRO A 189 -7.27 26.76 2.99
CA PRO A 189 -6.72 27.06 4.30
C PRO A 189 -6.91 25.88 5.24
N ARG A 190 -5.81 25.46 5.88
CA ARG A 190 -5.79 24.48 6.97
C ARG A 190 -5.94 25.27 8.27
N GLU A 191 -7.08 25.11 8.93
CA GLU A 191 -7.20 25.37 10.38
C GLU A 191 -7.09 24.04 11.12
#